data_AF-S3B295-F1
#
_entry.id   AF-S3B295-F1
#
_cell.length_a   1.000
_cell.length_b   1.000
_cell.length_c   1.000
_cell.angle_alpha   90.00
_cell.angle_beta   90.00
_cell.angle_gamma   90.00
#
_symmetry.space_group_name_H-M   'P 1'
#
loop_
_entity.id
_entity.type
_entity.pdbx_description
1 polymer ?
#
loop_
_entity_poly.entity_id
_entity_poly.type
_entity_poly.pdbx_seq_one_letter_code
_entity_poly.pdbx_strand_id
1 'polypeptide(L)'
;MLHVFGEQVKQGRRAKGWTQAQLARSLGDTIGHVVNPLTITRIEAGTRPTPINEAVALAQLLDISLDSLASNGPRTIRASAYLIRYPKGQGDDILVEDASLTLDVAHGWAVLADQHGPCIAVPAHSGVTITRIDQDQQPEE
;
A
#
# COMPACT_ATOMS: atom_id res chain seq x y z
N MET A 1 16.36 1.76 1.76
CA MET A 1 15.96 0.51 2.46
C MET A 1 14.81 0.89 3.39
N LEU A 2 13.61 0.34 3.14
CA LEU A 2 12.28 0.62 3.75
C LEU A 2 11.90 2.11 4.02
N HIS A 3 11.49 2.83 2.96
CA HIS A 3 10.87 4.18 3.03
C HIS A 3 9.34 4.17 3.22
N VAL A 4 8.74 2.98 3.34
CA VAL A 4 7.28 2.80 3.33
C VAL A 4 6.60 3.63 4.42
N PHE A 5 7.08 3.50 5.66
CA PHE A 5 6.52 4.25 6.79
C PHE A 5 6.56 5.76 6.59
N GLY A 6 7.70 6.30 6.16
CA GLY A 6 7.86 7.73 5.92
C GLY A 6 6.93 8.25 4.83
N GLU A 7 6.78 7.50 3.73
CA GLU A 7 5.87 7.88 2.65
C GLU A 7 4.40 7.77 3.08
N GLN A 8 4.00 6.76 3.86
CA GLN A 8 2.63 6.65 4.38
C GLN A 8 2.29 7.80 5.34
N VAL A 9 3.22 8.19 6.22
CA VAL A 9 3.06 9.37 7.08
C VAL A 9 2.87 10.64 6.25
N LYS A 10 3.69 10.83 5.21
CA LYS A 10 3.62 11.97 4.29
C LYS A 10 2.31 12.01 3.50
N GLN A 11 1.84 10.85 3.02
CA GLN A 11 0.57 10.73 2.32
C GLN A 11 -0.60 11.04 3.25
N GLY A 12 -0.66 10.41 4.43
CA GLY A 12 -1.69 10.66 5.43
C GLY A 12 -1.76 12.13 5.84
N ARG A 13 -0.59 12.76 6.05
CA ARG A 13 -0.51 14.19 6.34
C ARG A 13 -1.09 15.05 5.21
N ARG A 14 -0.73 14.75 3.96
CA ARG A 14 -1.23 15.49 2.79
C ARG A 14 -2.73 15.29 2.58
N ALA A 15 -3.26 14.09 2.83
CA ALA A 15 -4.69 13.81 2.78
C ALA A 15 -5.49 14.64 3.80
N LYS A 16 -4.91 14.91 4.98
CA LYS A 16 -5.49 15.84 5.97
C LYS A 16 -5.28 17.33 5.66
N GLY A 17 -4.57 17.67 4.57
CA GLY A 17 -4.21 19.05 4.25
C GLY A 17 -3.23 19.69 5.24
N TRP A 18 -2.49 18.88 6.00
CA TRP A 18 -1.59 19.37 7.04
C TRP A 18 -0.18 19.66 6.52
N THR A 19 0.44 20.72 7.05
CA THR A 19 1.88 20.98 6.93
C THR A 19 2.69 20.11 7.88
N GLN A 20 3.99 19.94 7.62
CA GLN A 20 4.88 19.20 8.54
C GLN A 20 4.91 19.82 9.94
N ALA A 21 4.83 21.15 10.05
CA ALA A 21 4.77 21.84 11.33
C ALA A 21 3.46 21.58 12.10
N GLN A 22 2.32 21.51 11.41
CA GLN A 22 1.04 21.14 12.04
C GLN A 22 1.04 19.70 12.53
N LEU A 23 1.61 18.78 11.75
CA LEU A 23 1.77 17.39 12.21
C LEU A 23 2.71 17.31 13.41
N ALA A 24 3.83 18.05 13.41
CA ALA A 24 4.77 18.08 14.53
C ALA A 24 4.08 18.58 15.81
N ARG A 25 3.31 19.67 15.71
CA ARG A 25 2.54 20.20 16.83
C ARG A 25 1.53 19.18 17.36
N SER A 26 0.71 18.61 16.49
CA SER A 26 -0.33 17.63 16.87
C SER A 26 0.27 16.36 17.47
N LEU A 27 1.41 15.89 16.92
CA LEU A 27 2.16 14.77 17.46
C LEU A 27 2.66 15.09 18.86
N GLY A 28 3.26 16.27 19.06
CA GLY A 28 3.74 16.71 20.35
C GLY A 28 2.64 16.82 21.41
N ASP A 29 1.48 17.35 21.02
CA ASP A 29 0.29 17.42 21.88
C ASP A 29 -0.20 16.01 22.29
N THR A 30 -0.04 15.01 21.41
CA THR A 30 -0.43 13.62 21.65
C THR A 30 0.55 12.87 22.55
N ILE A 31 1.86 13.09 22.38
CA ILE A 31 2.92 12.36 23.12
C ILE A 31 3.48 13.13 24.32
N GLY A 32 2.90 14.29 24.63
CA GLY A 32 3.19 15.07 25.84
C GLY A 32 4.53 15.82 25.84
N HIS A 33 5.17 16.03 24.68
CA HIS A 33 6.38 16.83 24.58
C HIS A 33 6.53 17.49 23.21
N VAL A 34 7.31 18.58 23.13
CA VAL A 34 7.48 19.34 21.90
C VAL A 34 8.23 18.52 20.85
N VAL A 35 7.63 18.38 19.66
CA VAL A 35 8.28 17.77 18.49
C VAL A 35 8.71 18.86 17.51
N ASN A 36 9.99 18.83 17.13
CA ASN A 36 10.54 19.74 16.12
C ASN A 36 10.01 19.36 14.71
N PRO A 37 9.60 20.32 13.86
CA PRO A 37 9.20 20.04 12.47
C PRO A 37 10.22 19.22 11.66
N LEU A 38 11.52 19.38 11.90
CA LEU A 38 12.57 18.58 11.27
C LEU A 38 12.50 17.10 11.65
N THR A 39 11.93 16.76 12.80
CA THR A 39 11.65 15.37 13.18
C THR A 39 10.66 14.77 12.19
N ILE A 40 9.59 15.49 11.84
CA ILE A 40 8.63 15.04 10.82
C ILE A 40 9.31 14.92 9.46
N THR A 41 10.15 15.89 9.06
CA THR A 41 10.90 15.81 7.81
C THR A 41 11.77 14.55 7.74
N ARG A 42 12.46 14.18 8.83
CA ARG A 42 13.30 12.97 8.89
C ARG A 42 12.48 11.68 8.96
N ILE A 43 11.32 11.70 9.63
CA ILE A 43 10.36 10.59 9.62
C ILE A 43 9.91 10.33 8.18
N GLU A 44 9.43 11.36 7.49
CA GLU A 44 8.91 11.25 6.12
C GLU A 44 9.99 10.82 5.12
N ALA A 45 11.23 11.26 5.33
CA ALA A 45 12.37 10.82 4.52
C ALA A 45 12.84 9.39 4.87
N GLY A 46 12.38 8.81 5.99
CA GLY A 46 12.85 7.52 6.51
C GLY A 46 14.30 7.55 7.01
N THR A 47 14.82 8.71 7.37
CA THR A 47 16.23 8.90 7.78
C THR A 47 16.44 8.84 9.29
N ARG A 48 15.37 8.63 10.07
CA ARG A 48 15.48 8.34 11.51
C ARG A 48 14.64 7.12 11.91
N PRO A 49 15.10 6.34 12.90
CA PRO A 49 14.23 5.42 13.62
C PRO A 49 13.06 6.17 14.25
N THR A 50 11.85 5.61 14.16
CA THR A 50 10.65 6.15 14.80
C THR A 50 10.23 5.20 15.91
N PRO A 51 10.31 5.61 17.19
CA PRO A 51 9.84 4.84 18.34
C PRO A 51 8.37 4.41 18.20
N ILE A 52 8.02 3.26 18.80
CA ILE A 52 6.67 2.68 18.63
C ILE A 52 5.56 3.60 19.16
N ASN A 53 5.81 4.35 20.24
CA ASN A 53 4.86 5.31 20.78
C ASN A 53 4.58 6.46 19.80
N GLU A 54 5.61 6.96 19.09
CA GLU A 54 5.42 7.95 18.02
C GLU A 54 4.66 7.34 16.84
N ALA A 55 4.98 6.10 16.45
CA ALA A 55 4.31 5.43 15.34
C ALA A 55 2.80 5.20 15.63
N VAL A 56 2.46 4.81 16.85
CA VAL A 56 1.06 4.66 17.29
C VAL A 56 0.35 6.01 17.33
N ALA A 57 0.99 7.06 17.83
CA ALA A 57 0.42 8.40 17.85
C ALA A 57 0.19 8.94 16.43
N LEU A 58 1.13 8.70 15.51
CA LEU A 58 0.99 9.04 14.08
C LEU A 58 -0.17 8.28 13.43
N ALA A 59 -0.31 6.99 13.69
CA ALA A 59 -1.43 6.17 13.21
C ALA A 59 -2.78 6.79 13.62
N GLN A 60 -2.94 7.11 14.90
CA GLN A 60 -4.14 7.74 15.44
C GLN A 60 -4.39 9.13 14.83
N LEU A 61 -3.35 9.97 14.78
CA LEU A 61 -3.46 11.33 14.25
C LEU A 61 -3.76 11.38 12.76
N LEU A 62 -3.30 10.41 11.99
CA LEU A 62 -3.52 10.35 10.55
C LEU A 62 -4.76 9.56 10.16
N ASP A 63 -5.42 8.91 11.14
CA ASP A 63 -6.56 8.00 10.91
C ASP A 63 -6.17 6.84 9.96
N ILE A 64 -4.99 6.26 10.21
CA ILE A 64 -4.41 5.16 9.44
C ILE A 64 -4.02 4.06 10.42
N SER A 65 -4.30 2.80 10.11
CA SER A 65 -3.88 1.68 10.97
C SER A 65 -2.34 1.60 11.06
N LEU A 66 -1.80 1.15 12.19
CA LEU A 66 -0.35 0.98 12.34
C LEU A 66 0.22 -0.01 11.31
N ASP A 67 -0.56 -1.04 10.96
CA ASP A 67 -0.20 -1.98 9.89
C ASP A 67 -0.12 -1.27 8.53
N SER A 68 -1.07 -0.40 8.20
CA SER A 68 -1.05 0.38 6.96
C SER A 68 0.05 1.43 6.90
N LEU A 69 0.59 1.88 8.05
CA LEU A 69 1.80 2.70 8.10
C LEU A 69 3.06 1.86 7.87
N ALA A 70 3.13 0.66 8.44
CA ALA A 70 4.31 -0.21 8.36
C ALA A 70 4.39 -0.98 7.01
N SER A 71 3.24 -1.29 6.44
CA SER A 71 3.06 -1.99 5.17
C SER A 71 2.95 -0.99 4.03
N ASN A 72 3.40 -1.38 2.83
CA ASN A 72 2.82 -0.76 1.65
C ASN A 72 1.34 -1.14 1.76
N GLY A 73 0.44 -0.17 1.95
CA GLY A 73 -0.99 -0.44 1.88
C GLY A 73 -1.32 -1.24 0.62
N PRO A 74 -2.48 -1.93 0.56
CA PRO A 74 -2.83 -2.75 -0.59
C PRO A 74 -2.53 -1.98 -1.87
N ARG A 75 -1.58 -2.48 -2.66
CA ARG A 75 -1.26 -1.88 -3.95
C ARG A 75 -2.39 -2.27 -4.87
N THR A 76 -3.43 -1.45 -4.91
CA THR A 76 -4.54 -1.61 -5.84
C THR A 76 -4.06 -1.21 -7.23
N ILE A 77 -3.80 -2.19 -8.08
CA ILE A 77 -3.51 -1.98 -9.50
C ILE A 77 -4.85 -2.07 -10.23
N ARG A 78 -5.17 -1.09 -11.06
CA ARG A 78 -6.36 -1.14 -11.93
C ARG A 78 -5.93 -1.55 -13.33
N ALA A 79 -6.71 -2.43 -13.93
CA ALA A 79 -6.55 -2.88 -15.31
C ALA A 79 -7.89 -3.42 -15.82
N SER A 80 -8.10 -3.47 -17.13
CA SER A 80 -9.28 -4.12 -17.70
C SER A 80 -9.13 -5.64 -17.86
N ALA A 81 -7.90 -6.17 -17.77
CA ALA A 81 -7.64 -7.58 -17.99
C ALA A 81 -6.39 -8.12 -17.24
N TYR A 82 -6.52 -9.32 -16.66
CA TYR A 82 -5.44 -10.07 -16.02
C TYR A 82 -5.44 -11.54 -16.45
N LEU A 83 -4.26 -12.08 -16.71
CA LEU A 83 -4.00 -13.51 -16.93
C LEU A 83 -3.33 -14.12 -15.68
N ILE A 84 -3.95 -15.15 -15.12
CA ILE A 84 -3.47 -15.91 -13.96
C ILE A 84 -2.97 -17.26 -14.46
N ARG A 85 -1.67 -17.51 -14.29
CA ARG A 85 -1.01 -18.73 -14.77
C ARG A 85 -0.61 -19.62 -13.62
N TYR A 86 -1.12 -20.85 -13.62
CA TYR A 86 -0.82 -21.84 -12.59
C TYR A 86 0.44 -22.64 -12.93
N PRO A 87 1.19 -23.13 -11.93
CA PRO A 87 2.23 -24.11 -12.16
C PRO A 87 1.69 -25.34 -12.89
N LYS A 88 2.52 -25.95 -13.75
CA LYS A 88 2.12 -27.15 -14.51
C LYS A 88 1.55 -28.22 -13.57
N GLY A 89 0.32 -28.65 -13.87
CA GLY A 89 -0.38 -29.70 -13.12
C GLY A 89 -1.17 -29.20 -11.89
N GLN A 90 -1.27 -27.89 -11.65
CA GLN A 90 -2.03 -27.32 -10.51
C GLN A 90 -3.29 -26.54 -10.92
N GLY A 91 -3.68 -26.57 -12.19
CA GLY A 91 -4.87 -25.91 -12.69
C GLY A 91 -4.70 -25.40 -14.12
N ASP A 92 -5.77 -24.85 -14.67
CA ASP A 92 -5.78 -24.19 -15.97
C ASP A 92 -5.51 -22.68 -15.79
N ASP A 93 -4.92 -22.06 -16.81
CA ASP A 93 -4.72 -20.62 -16.84
C ASP A 93 -6.09 -19.90 -16.89
N ILE A 94 -6.26 -18.84 -16.11
CA ILE A 94 -7.51 -18.09 -15.99
C ILE A 94 -7.32 -16.67 -16.51
N LEU A 95 -8.15 -16.28 -17.48
CA LEU A 95 -8.29 -14.90 -17.94
C LEU A 95 -9.46 -14.23 -17.21
N VAL A 96 -9.23 -13.06 -16.64
CA VAL A 96 -10.28 -12.22 -16.01
C VAL A 96 -10.31 -10.87 -16.68
N GLU A 97 -11.49 -10.47 -17.15
CA GLU A 97 -11.71 -9.22 -17.87
C GLU A 97 -12.91 -8.49 -17.28
N ASP A 98 -12.71 -7.23 -16.88
CA ASP A 98 -13.76 -6.34 -16.38
C ASP A 98 -13.28 -4.89 -16.43
N ALA A 99 -14.15 -3.93 -16.74
CA ALA A 99 -13.76 -2.52 -16.84
C ALA A 99 -13.33 -1.89 -15.51
N SER A 100 -13.74 -2.47 -14.38
CA SER A 100 -13.51 -1.98 -13.02
C SER A 100 -12.52 -2.83 -12.23
N LEU A 101 -11.80 -3.74 -12.89
CA LEU A 101 -10.98 -4.75 -12.22
C LEU A 101 -9.83 -4.12 -11.42
N THR A 102 -9.69 -4.60 -10.19
CA THR A 102 -8.61 -4.22 -9.27
C THR A 102 -7.85 -5.44 -8.79
N LEU A 103 -6.52 -5.37 -8.78
CA LEU A 103 -5.63 -6.33 -8.14
C LEU A 103 -5.06 -5.70 -6.87
N ASP A 104 -5.38 -6.27 -5.72
CA ASP A 104 -4.82 -5.91 -4.42
C ASP A 104 -3.82 -6.96 -3.95
N VAL A 105 -2.59 -6.54 -3.63
CA VAL A 105 -1.58 -7.42 -3.04
C VAL A 105 -1.33 -7.00 -1.60
N ALA A 106 -1.76 -7.83 -0.66
CA ALA A 106 -1.65 -7.58 0.78
C ALA A 106 -1.59 -8.88 1.58
N HIS A 107 -0.82 -8.87 2.68
CA HIS A 107 -0.75 -9.96 3.67
C HIS A 107 -0.51 -11.37 3.10
N GLY A 108 0.28 -11.47 2.04
CA GLY A 108 0.58 -12.76 1.39
C GLY A 108 -0.51 -13.27 0.44
N TRP A 109 -1.42 -12.39 0.03
CA TRP A 109 -2.48 -12.66 -0.94
C TRP A 109 -2.45 -11.66 -2.09
N ALA A 110 -2.87 -12.12 -3.25
CA ALA A 110 -3.25 -11.32 -4.39
C ALA A 110 -4.75 -11.53 -4.62
N VAL A 111 -5.54 -10.45 -4.53
CA VAL A 111 -6.99 -10.49 -4.66
C VAL A 111 -7.39 -9.67 -5.87
N LEU A 112 -8.05 -10.29 -6.83
CA LEU A 112 -8.74 -9.60 -7.91
C LEU A 112 -10.19 -9.36 -7.49
N ALA A 113 -10.67 -8.14 -7.70
CA ALA A 113 -12.04 -7.74 -7.45
C ALA A 113 -12.59 -6.96 -8.64
N ASP A 114 -13.89 -7.11 -8.88
CA ASP A 114 -14.65 -6.33 -9.85
C ASP A 114 -15.71 -5.47 -9.12
N GLN A 115 -16.66 -4.91 -9.85
CA GLN A 115 -17.74 -4.08 -9.29
C GLN A 115 -18.66 -4.81 -8.28
N HIS A 116 -18.65 -6.15 -8.25
CA HIS A 116 -19.41 -6.99 -7.33
C HIS A 116 -18.59 -7.46 -6.12
N GLY A 117 -17.29 -7.17 -6.08
CA GLY A 117 -16.38 -7.53 -4.99
C GLY A 117 -15.30 -8.53 -5.42
N PRO A 118 -14.65 -9.22 -4.47
CA PRO A 118 -13.59 -10.17 -4.77
C PRO A 118 -14.07 -11.32 -5.66
N CYS A 119 -13.45 -11.48 -6.82
CA CYS A 119 -13.76 -12.54 -7.77
C CYS A 119 -12.69 -13.65 -7.79
N ILE A 120 -11.42 -13.32 -7.50
CA ILE A 120 -10.33 -14.30 -7.37
C ILE A 120 -9.41 -13.93 -6.21
N ALA A 121 -8.99 -14.92 -5.42
CA ALA A 121 -7.96 -14.76 -4.38
C ALA A 121 -6.89 -15.84 -4.54
N VAL A 122 -5.63 -15.41 -4.66
CA VAL A 122 -4.45 -16.27 -4.88
C VAL A 122 -3.45 -16.07 -3.74
N PRO A 123 -3.01 -17.12 -3.05
CA PRO A 123 -1.97 -17.00 -2.04
C PRO A 123 -0.60 -16.81 -2.71
N ALA A 124 0.22 -15.90 -2.19
CA ALA A 124 1.51 -15.51 -2.75
C ALA A 124 2.53 -16.66 -2.82
N HIS A 125 2.35 -17.72 -2.04
CA HIS A 125 3.22 -18.89 -2.00
C HIS A 125 2.77 -20.04 -2.93
N SER A 126 1.73 -19.84 -3.75
CA SER A 126 1.23 -20.85 -4.69
C SER A 126 2.10 -21.04 -5.94
N GLY A 127 3.03 -20.13 -6.22
CA GLY A 127 3.80 -20.14 -7.47
C GLY A 127 3.01 -19.68 -8.69
N VAL A 128 1.77 -19.19 -8.50
CA VAL A 128 0.94 -18.61 -9.54
C VAL A 128 1.52 -17.27 -9.99
N THR A 129 1.50 -17.01 -11.30
CA THR A 129 1.89 -15.73 -11.89
C THR A 129 0.64 -14.96 -12.31
N ILE A 130 0.52 -13.69 -11.91
CA ILE A 130 -0.57 -12.80 -12.35
C ILE A 130 0.03 -11.72 -13.25
N THR A 131 -0.42 -11.67 -14.50
CA THR A 131 0.06 -10.74 -15.52
C THR A 131 -1.08 -9.82 -15.93
N ARG A 132 -0.85 -8.50 -15.93
CA ARG A 132 -1.76 -7.54 -16.55
C ARG A 132 -1.58 -7.60 -18.08
N ILE A 133 -2.68 -7.68 -18.83
CA ILE A 133 -2.63 -7.88 -20.30
C ILE A 133 -3.34 -6.80 -21.13
N ASP A 134 -3.94 -5.80 -20.48
CA ASP A 134 -4.61 -4.68 -21.15
C ASP A 134 -3.67 -3.59 -21.65
N GLN A 135 -2.38 -3.69 -21.33
CA GLN A 135 -1.35 -2.86 -21.97
C GLN A 135 -0.94 -3.53 -23.27
N ASP A 136 -1.13 -2.82 -24.38
CA ASP A 136 -0.70 -3.23 -25.71
C ASP A 136 0.64 -3.96 -25.64
N GLN A 137 0.61 -5.26 -25.93
CA GLN A 137 1.80 -6.01 -26.28
C GLN A 137 2.34 -5.35 -27.55
N GLN A 138 3.28 -4.42 -27.44
CA GLN A 138 4.06 -4.01 -28.60
C GLN A 138 4.71 -5.28 -29.14
N PRO A 139 4.38 -5.72 -30.37
CA PRO A 139 5.08 -6.84 -30.98
C PRO A 139 6.54 -6.44 -31.13
N GLU A 140 7.46 -7.22 -30.56
CA GLU A 140 8.86 -7.15 -30.95
C GLU A 140 8.93 -7.64 -32.41
N GLU A 141 9.14 -6.71 -33.35
CA GLU A 141 9.50 -7.01 -34.76
C GLU A 141 10.94 -7.52 -34.87
#